data_AF-A0AAU9JKF4-F1
#
_entry.id   AF-A0AAU9JKF4-F1
#
_cell.length_a   1.000
_cell.length_b   1.000
_cell.length_c   1.000
_cell.angle_alpha   90.00
_cell.angle_beta   90.00
_cell.angle_gamma   90.00
#
_symmetry.space_group_name_H-M   'P 1'
#
loop_
_entity.id
_entity.type
_entity.pdbx_description
1 polymer ?
#
loop_
_entity_poly.entity_id
_entity_poly.type
_entity_poly.pdbx_seq_one_letter_code
_entity_poly.pdbx_strand_id
1 'polypeptide(L)'
;MLLNGYGDAFHYCNISLYKIIECQQSGISDFKTKMLIYLVLGIAVLGACVLIMAPFCYSTLKIENNLWNSIRKSAYTHYSELVQTITERLTIIHHQTEIPLNGKKLSKNAFNFKNYRKYAWRIFIYFIIVFAFSIINMSYFYKKCAEYLSYRPEVIRELINMQTLYTSLAIWTSEAAGEYTGTAAKYILYYAYPFVDSKAAMQIAIDKINYSEIVLRDTKNSPILSKQFNQLYYENVNNYPYADFGYGVYSAGEITMYEATAIFYELSDYAAWTKFIFVATSIDHYYSQMIDEVNSYSKSIIDSQIHLIMAILIVFIVISLTMYFGMYLRFFRKEKQYLTKINSVMKIMP
;
A
#
# COMPACT_ATOMS: atom_id res chain seq x y z
N MET A 1 2.11 -47.10 -18.91
CA MET A 1 3.19 -46.47 -18.10
C MET A 1 3.03 -44.95 -18.00
N LEU A 2 2.78 -44.24 -19.12
CA LEU A 2 2.51 -42.79 -19.13
C LEU A 2 1.36 -42.35 -18.21
N LEU A 3 0.22 -43.03 -18.29
CA LEU A 3 -0.98 -42.70 -17.50
C LEU A 3 -0.72 -42.73 -15.99
N ASN A 4 -0.04 -43.74 -15.46
CA ASN A 4 0.30 -43.85 -14.03
C ASN A 4 1.18 -42.68 -13.51
N GLY A 5 1.99 -42.07 -14.38
CA GLY A 5 2.74 -40.86 -14.06
C GLY A 5 1.89 -39.59 -13.96
N TYR A 6 0.75 -39.52 -14.65
CA TYR A 6 -0.11 -38.33 -14.62
C TYR A 6 -0.81 -38.15 -13.27
N GLY A 7 -1.28 -39.23 -12.64
CA GLY A 7 -1.95 -39.17 -11.33
C GLY A 7 -1.05 -38.61 -10.24
N ASP A 8 0.13 -39.23 -10.08
CA ASP A 8 1.14 -38.78 -9.12
C ASP A 8 1.66 -37.38 -9.49
N ALA A 9 1.90 -37.09 -10.78
CA ALA A 9 2.31 -35.76 -11.22
C ALA A 9 1.27 -34.69 -10.89
N PHE A 10 -0.03 -34.94 -11.08
CA PHE A 10 -1.10 -34.03 -10.68
C PHE A 10 -1.14 -33.83 -9.16
N HIS A 11 -0.95 -34.90 -8.39
CA HIS A 11 -0.88 -34.83 -6.93
C HIS A 11 0.30 -33.96 -6.47
N TYR A 12 1.51 -34.21 -6.98
CA TYR A 12 2.71 -33.43 -6.66
C TYR A 12 2.63 -31.99 -7.18
N CYS A 13 2.01 -31.76 -8.34
CA CYS A 13 1.78 -30.42 -8.87
C CYS A 13 0.87 -29.62 -7.94
N ASN A 14 -0.26 -30.20 -7.52
CA ASN A 14 -1.19 -29.57 -6.58
C ASN A 14 -0.55 -29.27 -5.23
N ILE A 15 0.24 -30.20 -4.67
CA ILE A 15 0.99 -29.96 -3.42
C ILE A 15 1.99 -28.82 -3.59
N SER A 16 2.74 -28.83 -4.70
CA SER A 16 3.75 -27.80 -4.97
C SER A 16 3.11 -26.43 -5.13
N LEU A 17 1.99 -26.37 -5.84
CA LEU A 17 1.20 -25.16 -6.06
C LEU A 17 0.65 -24.62 -4.74
N TYR A 18 0.10 -25.48 -3.89
CA TYR A 18 -0.34 -25.12 -2.54
C TYR A 18 0.81 -24.53 -1.70
N LYS A 19 1.98 -25.17 -1.69
CA LYS A 19 3.16 -24.69 -0.96
C LYS A 19 3.69 -23.35 -1.47
N ILE A 20 3.69 -23.13 -2.79
CA ILE A 20 4.10 -21.85 -3.39
C ILE A 20 3.18 -20.74 -2.91
N ILE A 21 1.88 -20.99 -2.84
CA ILE A 21 0.88 -20.01 -2.40
C ILE A 21 1.01 -19.74 -0.91
N GLU A 22 1.17 -20.78 -0.10
CA GLU A 22 1.41 -20.64 1.32
C GLU A 22 2.66 -19.79 1.58
N CYS A 23 3.73 -20.02 0.82
CA CYS A 23 4.95 -19.20 0.87
C CYS A 23 4.68 -17.74 0.48
N GLN A 24 3.91 -17.50 -0.59
CA GLN A 24 3.55 -16.14 -1.02
C GLN A 24 2.66 -15.43 0.02
N GLN A 25 1.66 -16.11 0.58
CA GLN A 25 0.79 -15.59 1.63
C GLN A 25 1.56 -15.31 2.93
N SER A 26 2.47 -16.19 3.31
CA SER A 26 3.39 -15.98 4.42
C SER A 26 4.26 -14.73 4.17
N GLY A 27 4.85 -14.59 2.98
CA GLY A 27 5.60 -13.39 2.60
C GLY A 27 4.78 -12.09 2.68
N ILE A 28 3.49 -12.14 2.39
CA ILE A 28 2.57 -10.99 2.51
C ILE A 28 2.28 -10.68 3.98
N SER A 29 2.12 -11.69 4.82
CA SER A 29 1.94 -11.51 6.27
C SER A 29 3.19 -10.92 6.93
N ASP A 30 4.38 -11.34 6.50
CA ASP A 30 5.65 -10.77 6.90
C ASP A 30 5.78 -9.31 6.46
N PHE A 31 5.36 -9.00 5.24
CA PHE A 31 5.34 -7.62 4.73
C PHE A 31 4.46 -6.73 5.62
N LYS A 32 3.22 -7.16 5.94
CA LYS A 32 2.32 -6.44 6.86
C LYS A 32 2.96 -6.21 8.23
N THR A 33 3.67 -7.21 8.75
CA THR A 33 4.31 -7.15 10.08
C THR A 33 5.51 -6.20 10.08
N LYS A 34 6.43 -6.34 9.12
CA LYS A 34 7.59 -5.45 8.94
C LYS A 34 7.15 -4.00 8.79
N MET A 35 6.06 -3.77 8.07
CA MET A 35 5.50 -2.44 7.86
C MET A 35 4.98 -1.80 9.15
N LEU A 36 4.27 -2.56 10.00
CA LEU A 36 3.85 -2.07 11.32
C LEU A 36 5.07 -1.70 12.19
N ILE A 37 6.12 -2.52 12.14
CA ILE A 37 7.39 -2.23 12.82
C ILE A 37 7.99 -0.92 12.34
N TYR A 38 8.07 -0.68 11.02
CA TYR A 38 8.59 0.58 10.48
C TYR A 38 7.77 1.80 10.89
N LEU A 39 6.44 1.66 10.97
CA LEU A 39 5.57 2.74 11.45
C LEU A 39 5.82 3.06 12.92
N VAL A 40 5.88 2.04 13.78
CA VAL A 40 6.19 2.21 15.21
C VAL A 40 7.56 2.87 15.38
N LEU A 41 8.56 2.44 14.60
CA LEU A 41 9.89 3.02 14.60
C LEU A 41 9.87 4.49 14.15
N GLY A 42 9.09 4.83 13.12
CA GLY A 42 8.90 6.21 12.67
C GLY A 42 8.28 7.11 13.75
N ILE A 43 7.23 6.63 14.43
CA ILE A 43 6.61 7.34 15.56
C ILE A 43 7.60 7.48 16.71
N ALA A 44 8.37 6.43 17.02
CA ALA A 44 9.36 6.45 18.09
C ALA A 44 10.47 7.47 17.82
N VAL A 45 10.98 7.54 16.58
CA VAL A 45 11.97 8.55 16.17
C VAL A 45 11.41 9.96 16.29
N LEU A 46 10.17 10.19 15.83
CA LEU A 46 9.51 11.49 15.99
C LEU A 46 9.33 11.86 17.47
N GLY A 47 8.93 10.90 18.30
CA GLY A 47 8.81 11.07 19.75
C GLY A 47 10.15 11.44 20.39
N ALA A 48 11.23 10.75 20.01
CA ALA A 48 12.58 11.07 20.46
C ALA A 48 13.02 12.48 20.03
N CYS A 49 12.73 12.88 18.79
CA CYS A 49 13.00 14.25 18.33
C CYS A 49 12.26 15.30 19.17
N VAL A 50 10.99 15.06 19.52
CA VAL A 50 10.21 15.96 20.38
C VAL A 50 10.78 16.00 21.80
N LEU A 51 11.17 14.85 22.36
CA LEU A 51 11.80 14.77 23.68
C LEU A 51 13.14 15.50 23.74
N ILE A 52 13.90 15.54 22.65
CA ILE A 52 15.15 16.32 22.56
C ILE A 52 14.86 17.81 22.38
N MET A 53 13.87 18.17 21.55
CA MET A 53 13.52 19.58 21.29
C MET A 53 12.82 20.27 22.47
N ALA A 54 12.05 19.55 23.28
CA ALA A 54 11.33 20.11 24.43
C ALA A 54 12.25 20.78 25.49
N PRO A 55 13.30 20.12 26.02
CA PRO A 55 14.23 20.75 26.97
C PRO A 55 15.04 21.87 26.31
N PHE A 56 15.37 21.76 25.02
CA PHE A 56 16.03 22.84 24.28
C PHE A 56 15.14 24.09 24.23
N CYS A 57 13.87 23.95 23.83
CA CYS A 57 12.91 25.04 23.82
C CYS A 57 12.72 25.64 25.23
N TYR A 58 12.63 24.79 26.25
CA TYR A 58 12.50 25.24 27.64
C TYR A 58 13.73 26.03 28.10
N SER A 59 14.93 25.56 27.77
CA SER A 59 16.19 26.24 28.09
C SER A 59 16.29 27.61 27.41
N THR A 60 16.00 27.68 26.10
CA THR A 60 15.95 28.95 25.36
C THR A 60 14.95 29.92 25.98
N LEU A 61 13.76 29.44 26.34
CA LEU A 61 12.74 30.26 26.98
C LEU A 61 13.19 30.80 28.34
N LYS A 62 13.87 29.98 29.14
CA LYS A 62 14.41 30.38 30.44
C LYS A 62 15.48 31.45 30.27
N ILE A 63 16.37 31.31 29.29
CA ILE A 63 17.42 32.30 28.97
C ILE A 63 16.79 33.62 28.51
N GLU A 64 15.82 33.60 27.60
CA GLU A 64 15.10 34.80 27.15
C GLU A 64 14.41 35.51 28.31
N ASN A 65 13.72 34.76 29.18
CA ASN A 65 13.00 35.35 30.31
C ASN A 65 13.96 35.91 31.37
N ASN A 66 15.11 35.26 31.59
CA ASN A 66 16.17 35.77 32.45
C ASN A 66 16.78 37.06 31.89
N LEU A 67 17.11 37.10 30.59
CA LEU A 67 17.60 38.30 29.91
C LEU A 67 16.60 39.46 30.04
N TRP A 68 15.31 39.19 29.81
CA TRP A 68 14.25 40.19 29.96
C TRP A 68 14.13 40.71 31.39
N ASN A 69 14.15 39.82 32.38
CA ASN A 69 14.11 40.19 33.78
C ASN A 69 15.35 40.98 34.22
N SER A 70 16.54 40.63 33.71
CA SER A 70 17.78 41.37 33.96
C SER A 70 17.74 42.77 33.37
N ILE A 71 17.29 42.94 32.12
CA ILE A 71 17.10 44.27 31.52
C ILE A 71 16.10 45.07 32.32
N ARG A 72 14.97 44.47 32.71
CA ARG A 72 13.95 45.16 33.50
C ARG A 72 14.49 45.59 34.87
N LYS A 73 15.28 44.73 35.52
CA LYS A 73 15.90 45.04 36.82
C LYS A 73 16.89 46.20 36.65
N SER A 74 17.83 46.11 35.70
CA SER A 74 18.79 47.20 35.41
C SER A 74 18.08 48.50 35.05
N ALA A 75 17.07 48.46 34.17
CA ALA A 75 16.29 49.64 33.79
C ALA A 75 15.49 50.26 34.96
N TYR A 76 15.04 49.46 35.93
CA TYR A 76 14.34 49.96 37.12
C TYR A 76 15.32 50.51 38.16
N THR A 77 16.45 49.82 38.37
CA THR A 77 17.48 50.21 39.34
C THR A 77 18.22 51.47 38.91
N HIS A 78 18.57 51.57 37.63
CA HIS A 78 19.26 52.73 37.06
C HIS A 78 18.30 53.73 36.41
N TYR A 79 16.99 53.64 36.68
CA TYR A 79 15.99 54.51 36.02
C TYR A 79 16.32 55.99 36.21
N SER A 80 16.62 56.41 37.44
CA SER A 80 16.96 57.80 37.74
C SER A 80 18.24 58.25 37.02
N GLU A 81 19.27 57.41 36.99
CA GLU A 81 20.56 57.69 36.34
C GLU A 81 20.43 57.73 34.81
N LEU A 82 19.68 56.79 34.21
CA LEU A 82 19.38 56.76 32.78
C LEU A 82 18.64 58.02 32.35
N VAL A 83 17.61 58.38 33.11
CA VAL A 83 16.80 59.54 32.81
C VAL A 83 17.61 60.82 32.99
N GLN A 84 18.44 60.91 34.04
CA GLN A 84 19.37 62.00 34.24
C GLN A 84 20.38 62.14 33.08
N THR A 85 20.99 61.03 32.65
CA THR A 85 21.96 61.01 31.54
C THR A 85 21.30 61.40 30.20
N ILE A 86 20.05 60.99 29.98
CA ILE A 86 19.28 61.37 28.78
C ILE A 86 18.91 62.85 28.83
N THR A 87 18.47 63.36 29.98
CA THR A 87 18.18 64.79 30.15
C THR A 87 19.43 65.65 30.00
N GLU A 88 20.58 65.22 30.52
CA GLU A 88 21.87 65.89 30.35
C GLU A 88 22.31 65.92 28.87
N ARG A 89 22.12 64.83 28.13
CA ARG A 89 22.40 64.83 26.68
C ARG A 89 21.42 65.71 25.90
N LEU A 90 20.14 65.74 26.29
CA LEU A 90 19.14 66.59 25.66
C LEU A 90 19.40 68.08 25.92
N THR A 91 19.77 68.46 27.14
CA THR A 91 20.11 69.84 27.50
C THR A 91 21.34 70.32 26.75
N ILE A 92 22.35 69.46 26.56
CA ILE A 92 23.56 69.78 25.77
C ILE A 92 23.22 70.00 24.28
N ILE A 93 22.34 69.18 23.69
CA ILE A 93 22.06 69.22 22.24
C ILE A 93 21.01 70.28 21.88
N HIS A 94 20.01 70.50 22.73
CA HIS A 94 18.86 71.36 22.42
C HIS A 94 18.81 72.66 23.23
N HIS A 95 19.77 72.92 24.13
CA HIS A 95 19.86 74.14 24.95
C HIS A 95 18.56 74.53 25.68
N GLN A 96 17.68 73.55 25.97
CA GLN A 96 16.46 73.77 26.72
C GLN A 96 16.71 73.50 28.20
N THR A 97 16.43 74.48 29.07
CA THR A 97 16.51 74.36 30.52
C THR A 97 15.32 73.57 31.09
N GLU A 98 15.64 72.56 31.88
CA GLU A 98 14.81 71.82 32.83
C GLU A 98 13.48 71.25 32.30
N ILE A 99 13.53 70.00 31.83
CA ILE A 99 12.33 69.19 31.61
C ILE A 99 11.87 68.65 32.96
N PRO A 100 10.67 69.01 33.48
CA PRO A 100 10.20 68.53 34.77
C PRO A 100 9.97 67.01 34.71
N LEU A 101 10.75 66.29 35.51
CA LEU A 101 10.65 64.85 35.67
C LEU A 101 9.40 64.48 36.46
N ASN A 102 8.27 64.37 35.76
CA ASN A 102 7.06 63.82 36.35
C ASN A 102 7.31 62.36 36.75
N GLY A 103 7.50 62.13 38.04
CA GLY A 103 7.84 60.86 38.69
C GLY A 103 6.73 59.81 38.60
N LYS A 104 6.32 59.43 37.39
CA LYS A 104 5.57 58.19 37.19
C LYS A 104 6.49 57.02 37.52
N LYS A 105 6.38 56.49 38.74
CA LYS A 105 6.96 55.19 39.11
C LYS A 105 6.56 54.18 38.05
N LEU A 106 7.53 53.52 37.42
CA LEU A 106 7.25 52.42 36.50
C LEU A 106 6.35 51.40 37.21
N SER A 107 5.18 51.14 36.62
CA SER A 107 4.25 50.14 37.15
C SER A 107 4.96 48.79 37.24
N LYS A 108 4.86 48.15 38.42
CA LYS A 108 5.45 46.85 38.73
C LYS A 108 4.75 45.70 38.00
N ASN A 109 3.66 45.95 37.27
CA ASN A 109 2.88 44.93 36.59
C ASN A 109 3.76 44.06 35.68
N ALA A 110 3.77 42.76 35.97
CA ALA A 110 4.64 41.78 35.33
C ALA A 110 4.14 41.48 33.91
N PHE A 111 4.71 42.16 32.92
CA PHE A 111 4.57 41.75 31.53
C PHE A 111 5.50 40.53 31.31
N ASN A 112 4.94 39.33 31.48
CA ASN A 112 5.67 38.08 31.23
C ASN A 112 5.89 37.91 29.72
N PHE A 113 7.15 37.66 29.33
CA PHE A 113 7.55 37.45 27.94
C PHE A 113 7.01 36.08 27.45
N LYS A 114 5.77 36.03 26.98
CA LYS A 114 5.10 34.79 26.53
C LYS A 114 5.31 34.51 25.03
N ASN A 115 6.55 34.29 24.59
CA ASN A 115 6.84 33.87 23.21
C ASN A 115 6.78 32.34 22.99
N TYR A 116 6.60 31.52 24.03
CA TYR A 116 6.57 30.05 23.95
C TYR A 116 5.58 29.51 22.90
N ARG A 117 4.44 30.20 22.73
CA ARG A 117 3.38 29.81 21.79
C ARG A 117 3.85 29.85 20.34
N LYS A 118 4.81 30.71 19.99
CA LYS A 118 5.36 30.83 18.62
C LYS A 118 6.25 29.64 18.27
N TYR A 119 7.02 29.13 19.22
CA TYR A 119 7.87 27.96 19.06
C TYR A 119 7.04 26.68 19.01
N ALA A 120 6.13 26.49 19.97
CA ALA A 120 5.26 25.33 20.05
C ALA A 120 4.37 25.19 18.80
N TRP A 121 3.80 26.29 18.30
CA TRP A 121 2.94 26.27 17.11
C TRP A 121 3.68 25.81 15.85
N ARG A 122 4.95 26.18 15.67
CA ARG A 122 5.74 25.76 14.49
C ARG A 122 6.08 24.28 14.53
N ILE A 123 6.51 23.78 15.69
CA ILE A 123 6.77 22.35 15.89
C ILE A 123 5.48 21.55 15.68
N PHE A 124 4.36 22.06 16.18
CA PHE A 124 3.04 21.46 16.01
C PHE A 124 2.60 21.38 14.54
N ILE A 125 2.81 22.44 13.75
CA ILE A 125 2.51 22.41 12.30
C ILE A 125 3.32 21.32 11.60
N TYR A 126 4.62 21.23 11.88
CA TYR A 126 5.46 20.18 11.27
C TYR A 126 4.99 18.79 11.69
N PHE A 127 4.66 18.61 12.97
CA PHE A 127 4.11 17.35 13.46
C PHE A 127 2.81 16.96 12.74
N ILE A 128 1.88 17.89 12.52
CA ILE A 128 0.67 17.64 11.75
C ILE A 128 0.99 17.17 10.33
N ILE A 129 1.95 17.79 9.66
CA ILE A 129 2.31 17.44 8.27
C ILE A 129 2.93 16.04 8.20
N VAL A 130 3.86 15.73 9.10
CA VAL A 130 4.45 14.39 9.16
C VAL A 130 3.39 13.34 9.51
N PHE A 131 2.51 13.65 10.46
CA PHE A 131 1.44 12.74 10.85
C PHE A 131 0.45 12.49 9.71
N ALA A 132 0.04 13.55 8.98
CA ALA A 132 -0.82 13.44 7.81
C ALA A 132 -0.17 12.61 6.70
N PHE A 133 1.12 12.85 6.42
CA PHE A 133 1.88 12.05 5.47
C PHE A 133 1.94 10.57 5.85
N SER A 134 2.20 10.27 7.13
CA SER A 134 2.23 8.89 7.63
C SER A 134 0.87 8.20 7.52
N ILE A 135 -0.22 8.90 7.84
CA ILE A 135 -1.59 8.37 7.67
C ILE A 135 -1.88 8.09 6.21
N ILE A 136 -1.60 9.02 5.30
CA ILE A 136 -1.88 8.85 3.87
C ILE A 136 -1.12 7.64 3.32
N ASN A 137 0.17 7.50 3.65
CA ASN A 137 0.95 6.33 3.27
C ASN A 137 0.33 5.03 3.80
N MET A 138 0.01 4.99 5.09
CA MET A 138 -0.57 3.81 5.76
C MET A 138 -1.94 3.41 5.20
N SER A 139 -2.88 4.36 5.23
CA SER A 139 -4.30 4.10 4.97
C SER A 139 -4.60 3.88 3.49
N TYR A 140 -3.84 4.52 2.60
CA TYR A 140 -4.08 4.43 1.17
C TYR A 140 -3.10 3.47 0.48
N PHE A 141 -1.81 3.84 0.42
CA PHE A 141 -0.84 3.14 -0.41
C PHE A 141 -0.53 1.74 0.07
N TYR A 142 -0.20 1.62 1.36
CA TYR A 142 0.17 0.33 1.90
C TYR A 142 -1.00 -0.64 1.97
N LYS A 143 -2.18 -0.15 2.37
CA LYS A 143 -3.40 -0.96 2.35
C LYS A 143 -3.68 -1.48 0.94
N LYS A 144 -3.56 -0.63 -0.09
CA LYS A 144 -3.77 -1.03 -1.49
C LYS A 144 -2.74 -2.04 -1.97
N CYS A 145 -1.45 -1.81 -1.72
CA CYS A 145 -0.41 -2.78 -2.08
C CYS A 145 -0.62 -4.13 -1.38
N ALA A 146 -0.99 -4.12 -0.10
CA ALA A 146 -1.26 -5.35 0.65
C ALA A 146 -2.49 -6.10 0.12
N GLU A 147 -3.57 -5.38 -0.24
CA GLU A 147 -4.76 -5.94 -0.89
C GLU A 147 -4.38 -6.58 -2.24
N TYR A 148 -3.65 -5.87 -3.10
CA TYR A 148 -3.24 -6.37 -4.42
C TYR A 148 -2.35 -7.60 -4.32
N LEU A 149 -1.41 -7.59 -3.38
CA LEU A 149 -0.54 -8.72 -3.14
C LEU A 149 -1.31 -9.93 -2.58
N SER A 150 -2.34 -9.73 -1.75
CA SER A 150 -3.13 -10.84 -1.21
C SER A 150 -4.02 -11.53 -2.25
N TYR A 151 -4.64 -10.78 -3.15
CA TYR A 151 -5.54 -11.36 -4.17
C TYR A 151 -4.79 -12.11 -5.28
N ARG A 152 -3.57 -11.67 -5.61
CA ARG A 152 -2.79 -12.23 -6.71
C ARG A 152 -2.54 -13.74 -6.63
N PRO A 153 -2.00 -14.31 -5.53
CA PRO A 153 -1.76 -15.75 -5.44
C PRO A 153 -3.06 -16.56 -5.49
N GLU A 154 -4.14 -16.02 -4.93
CA GLU A 154 -5.45 -16.68 -4.88
C GLU A 154 -6.09 -16.77 -6.27
N VAL A 155 -6.13 -15.67 -7.02
CA VAL A 155 -6.67 -15.68 -8.39
C VAL A 155 -5.82 -16.58 -9.31
N ILE A 156 -4.48 -16.48 -9.25
CA ILE A 156 -3.61 -17.32 -10.07
C ILE A 156 -3.80 -18.81 -9.73
N ARG A 157 -3.98 -19.14 -8.45
CA ARG A 157 -4.30 -20.51 -8.02
C ARG A 157 -5.55 -21.02 -8.71
N GLU A 158 -6.64 -20.27 -8.60
CA GLU A 158 -7.91 -20.73 -9.12
C GLU A 158 -7.87 -20.86 -10.64
N LEU A 159 -7.17 -19.98 -11.36
CA LEU A 159 -6.99 -20.12 -12.81
C LEU A 159 -6.18 -21.38 -13.19
N ILE A 160 -5.08 -21.67 -12.48
CA ILE A 160 -4.29 -22.89 -12.74
C ILE A 160 -5.08 -24.15 -12.35
N ASN A 161 -5.83 -24.10 -11.25
CA ASN A 161 -6.72 -25.18 -10.84
C ASN A 161 -7.78 -25.44 -11.92
N MET A 162 -8.44 -24.40 -12.42
CA MET A 162 -9.44 -24.52 -13.49
C MET A 162 -8.83 -25.11 -14.77
N GLN A 163 -7.66 -24.63 -15.19
CA GLN A 163 -6.90 -25.19 -16.31
C GLN A 163 -6.65 -26.70 -16.14
N THR A 164 -6.18 -27.09 -14.95
CA THR A 164 -5.93 -28.48 -14.58
C THR A 164 -7.21 -29.33 -14.58
N LEU A 165 -8.31 -28.77 -14.07
CA LEU A 165 -9.59 -29.47 -13.95
C LEU A 165 -10.26 -29.67 -15.31
N TYR A 166 -10.22 -28.70 -16.23
CA TYR A 166 -10.72 -28.89 -17.60
C TYR A 166 -9.88 -29.90 -18.38
N THR A 167 -8.56 -29.91 -18.19
CA THR A 167 -7.69 -30.95 -18.76
C THR A 167 -8.05 -32.33 -18.19
N SER A 168 -8.25 -32.42 -16.87
CA SER A 168 -8.71 -33.65 -16.22
C SER A 168 -10.07 -34.10 -16.76
N LEU A 169 -11.01 -33.17 -16.96
CA LEU A 169 -12.32 -33.46 -17.53
C LEU A 169 -12.17 -34.06 -18.93
N ALA A 170 -11.37 -33.45 -19.81
CA ALA A 170 -11.12 -33.96 -21.15
C ALA A 170 -10.53 -35.39 -21.15
N ILE A 171 -9.60 -35.68 -20.23
CA ILE A 171 -8.99 -37.00 -20.07
C ILE A 171 -10.05 -38.02 -19.64
N TRP A 172 -10.84 -37.73 -18.59
CA TRP A 172 -11.83 -38.69 -18.07
C TRP A 172 -13.01 -38.90 -19.02
N THR A 173 -13.45 -37.86 -19.72
CA THR A 173 -14.46 -37.99 -20.78
C THR A 173 -13.94 -38.83 -21.94
N SER A 174 -12.67 -38.68 -22.33
CA SER A 174 -12.04 -39.54 -23.37
C SER A 174 -11.92 -40.99 -22.92
N GLU A 175 -11.50 -41.21 -21.68
CA GLU A 175 -11.41 -42.56 -21.13
C GLU A 175 -12.79 -43.22 -21.09
N ALA A 176 -13.82 -42.51 -20.61
CA ALA A 176 -15.20 -42.98 -20.59
C ALA A 176 -15.72 -43.33 -21.99
N ALA A 177 -15.51 -42.47 -23.00
CA ALA A 177 -15.87 -42.77 -24.39
C ALA A 177 -15.11 -44.00 -24.94
N GLY A 178 -13.84 -44.16 -24.53
CA GLY A 178 -13.04 -45.35 -24.78
C GLY A 178 -13.62 -46.62 -24.15
N GLU A 179 -14.35 -46.51 -23.04
CA GLU A 179 -14.92 -47.68 -22.37
C GLU A 179 -16.03 -48.30 -23.22
N TYR A 180 -16.87 -47.46 -23.84
CA TYR A 180 -17.93 -47.90 -24.73
C TYR A 180 -17.41 -48.54 -26.02
N THR A 181 -16.28 -48.04 -26.54
CA THR A 181 -15.66 -48.50 -27.79
C THR A 181 -14.64 -49.63 -27.58
N GLY A 182 -14.34 -49.99 -26.33
CA GLY A 182 -13.35 -51.01 -25.99
C GLY A 182 -11.90 -50.56 -26.12
N THR A 183 -11.64 -49.27 -26.37
CA THR A 183 -10.29 -48.70 -26.53
C THR A 183 -9.81 -47.93 -25.30
N ALA A 184 -10.57 -47.92 -24.21
CA ALA A 184 -10.16 -47.27 -22.95
C ALA A 184 -8.82 -47.81 -22.45
N ALA A 185 -8.02 -46.92 -21.87
CA ALA A 185 -6.74 -47.28 -21.29
C ALA A 185 -6.88 -48.35 -20.19
N LYS A 186 -8.01 -48.41 -19.48
CA LYS A 186 -8.29 -49.47 -18.49
C LYS A 186 -8.30 -50.88 -19.10
N TYR A 187 -8.70 -51.02 -20.36
CA TYR A 187 -8.71 -52.31 -21.05
C TYR A 187 -7.34 -52.65 -21.62
N ILE A 188 -6.58 -51.64 -22.05
CA ILE A 188 -5.23 -51.80 -22.60
C ILE A 188 -4.18 -52.02 -21.48
N LEU A 189 -4.38 -51.40 -20.32
CA LEU A 189 -3.48 -51.41 -19.16
C LEU A 189 -4.09 -52.12 -17.95
N TYR A 190 -4.89 -53.16 -18.17
CA TYR A 190 -5.69 -53.85 -17.14
C TYR A 190 -4.95 -54.15 -15.82
N TYR A 191 -3.69 -54.60 -15.88
CA TYR A 191 -2.89 -54.95 -14.70
C TYR A 191 -2.17 -53.75 -14.03
N ALA A 192 -2.17 -52.59 -14.67
CA ALA A 192 -1.41 -51.42 -14.25
C ALA A 192 -2.23 -50.12 -14.33
N TYR A 193 -3.57 -50.22 -14.35
CA TYR A 193 -4.47 -49.08 -14.35
C TYR A 193 -4.68 -48.63 -12.89
N PRO A 194 -4.03 -47.54 -12.46
CA PRO A 194 -4.02 -47.11 -11.05
C PRO A 194 -5.25 -46.27 -10.69
N PHE A 195 -6.14 -46.01 -11.66
CA PHE A 195 -7.13 -44.96 -11.57
C PHE A 195 -8.49 -45.47 -11.13
N VAL A 196 -9.21 -44.58 -10.44
CA VAL A 196 -10.61 -44.77 -10.05
C VAL A 196 -11.49 -44.90 -11.31
N ASP A 197 -12.70 -45.41 -11.14
CA ASP A 197 -13.75 -45.39 -12.16
C ASP A 197 -13.84 -44.02 -12.86
N SER A 198 -13.79 -44.04 -14.20
CA SER A 198 -13.68 -42.84 -15.04
C SER A 198 -14.86 -41.89 -14.82
N LYS A 199 -16.05 -42.43 -14.57
CA LYS A 199 -17.27 -41.67 -14.26
C LYS A 199 -17.15 -40.93 -12.93
N ALA A 200 -16.71 -41.63 -11.88
CA ALA A 200 -16.52 -41.01 -10.58
C ALA A 200 -15.47 -39.88 -10.65
N ALA A 201 -14.38 -40.09 -11.38
CA ALA A 201 -13.35 -39.08 -11.57
C ALA A 201 -13.84 -37.87 -12.38
N MET A 202 -14.66 -38.09 -13.41
CA MET A 202 -15.30 -37.02 -14.19
C MET A 202 -16.25 -36.18 -13.31
N GLN A 203 -17.12 -36.81 -12.52
CA GLN A 203 -18.03 -36.08 -11.63
C GLN A 203 -17.26 -35.24 -10.60
N ILE A 204 -16.20 -35.80 -10.02
CA ILE A 204 -15.32 -35.06 -9.09
C ILE A 204 -14.68 -33.85 -9.78
N ALA A 205 -14.29 -33.96 -11.05
CA ALA A 205 -13.75 -32.84 -11.80
C ALA A 205 -14.82 -31.75 -11.99
N ILE A 206 -16.04 -32.10 -12.40
CA ILE A 206 -17.17 -31.16 -12.57
C ILE A 206 -17.49 -30.44 -11.25
N ASP A 207 -17.60 -31.18 -10.14
CA ASP A 207 -17.92 -30.60 -8.83
C ASP A 207 -16.84 -29.61 -8.38
N LYS A 208 -15.56 -29.93 -8.65
CA LYS A 208 -14.43 -29.03 -8.36
C LYS A 208 -14.40 -27.81 -9.28
N ILE A 209 -14.75 -27.96 -10.55
CA ILE A 209 -14.85 -26.82 -11.50
C ILE A 209 -15.92 -25.85 -10.98
N ASN A 210 -17.12 -26.35 -10.67
CA ASN A 210 -18.20 -25.54 -10.12
C ASN A 210 -17.78 -24.80 -8.84
N TYR A 211 -17.06 -25.47 -7.94
CA TYR A 211 -16.54 -24.83 -6.73
C TYR A 211 -15.54 -23.71 -7.04
N SER A 212 -14.54 -23.96 -7.90
CA SER A 212 -13.54 -22.96 -8.29
C SER A 212 -14.16 -21.79 -9.07
N GLU A 213 -15.22 -22.01 -9.84
CA GLU A 213 -15.99 -20.93 -10.49
C GLU A 213 -16.68 -19.99 -9.50
N ILE A 214 -17.24 -20.53 -8.40
CA ILE A 214 -17.81 -19.71 -7.33
C ILE A 214 -16.73 -18.79 -6.75
N VAL A 215 -15.53 -19.33 -6.49
CA VAL A 215 -14.40 -18.55 -5.96
C VAL A 215 -13.92 -17.49 -6.96
N LEU A 216 -13.83 -17.83 -8.25
CA LEU A 216 -13.48 -16.86 -9.31
C LEU A 216 -14.53 -15.75 -9.45
N ARG A 217 -15.82 -16.06 -9.27
CA ARG A 217 -16.91 -15.08 -9.27
C ARG A 217 -16.87 -14.16 -8.06
N ASP A 218 -16.57 -14.69 -6.87
CA ASP A 218 -16.39 -13.88 -5.67
C ASP A 218 -15.20 -12.90 -5.81
N THR A 219 -14.20 -13.28 -6.62
CA THR A 219 -13.06 -12.42 -6.96
C THR A 219 -13.28 -11.55 -8.20
N LYS A 220 -14.47 -11.55 -8.83
CA LYS A 220 -14.77 -10.78 -10.07
C LYS A 220 -14.49 -9.27 -9.95
N ASN A 221 -14.73 -8.69 -8.79
CA ASN A 221 -14.49 -7.27 -8.52
C ASN A 221 -13.07 -7.01 -7.99
N SER A 222 -12.19 -8.01 -8.06
CA SER A 222 -10.84 -7.89 -7.57
C SER A 222 -10.08 -6.86 -8.42
N PRO A 223 -9.41 -5.89 -7.79
CA PRO A 223 -8.73 -4.81 -8.48
C PRO A 223 -7.51 -5.28 -9.29
N ILE A 224 -7.10 -6.55 -9.13
CA ILE A 224 -6.02 -7.17 -9.90
C ILE A 224 -6.50 -7.81 -11.22
N LEU A 225 -7.81 -7.84 -11.47
CA LEU A 225 -8.37 -8.31 -12.74
C LEU A 225 -8.46 -7.14 -13.71
N SER A 226 -7.83 -7.27 -14.88
CA SER A 226 -7.88 -6.23 -15.90
C SER A 226 -9.24 -6.23 -16.60
N LYS A 227 -9.52 -5.15 -17.34
CA LYS A 227 -10.66 -5.13 -18.25
C LYS A 227 -10.54 -6.26 -19.28
N GLN A 228 -9.33 -6.51 -19.79
CA GLN A 228 -9.07 -7.56 -20.77
C GLN A 228 -9.33 -8.97 -20.21
N PHE A 229 -8.98 -9.23 -18.95
CA PHE A 229 -9.37 -10.47 -18.27
C PHE A 229 -10.90 -10.65 -18.27
N ASN A 230 -11.63 -9.61 -17.85
CA ASN A 230 -13.10 -9.67 -17.81
C ASN A 230 -13.71 -9.87 -19.21
N GLN A 231 -13.09 -9.31 -20.24
CA GLN A 231 -13.50 -9.52 -21.62
C GLN A 231 -13.28 -10.96 -22.06
N LEU A 232 -12.12 -11.56 -21.78
CA LEU A 232 -11.85 -12.96 -22.12
C LEU A 232 -12.77 -13.92 -21.35
N TYR A 233 -13.03 -13.64 -20.07
CA TYR A 233 -13.76 -14.56 -19.21
C TYR A 233 -15.28 -14.48 -19.40
N TYR A 234 -15.84 -13.27 -19.59
CA TYR A 234 -17.30 -13.03 -19.64
C TYR A 234 -17.83 -12.50 -20.97
N GLU A 235 -16.98 -12.04 -21.88
CA GLU A 235 -17.40 -11.43 -23.15
C GLU A 235 -16.90 -12.24 -24.35
N ASN A 236 -17.48 -11.97 -25.51
CA ASN A 236 -17.20 -12.71 -26.74
C ASN A 236 -15.71 -12.70 -27.09
N VAL A 237 -15.12 -13.89 -27.20
CA VAL A 237 -13.79 -14.05 -27.75
C VAL A 237 -13.90 -14.17 -29.27
N ASN A 238 -14.05 -13.01 -29.94
CA ASN A 238 -14.08 -12.91 -31.39
C ASN A 238 -12.77 -13.46 -31.96
N ASN A 239 -12.82 -14.64 -32.59
CA ASN A 239 -11.86 -15.25 -33.54
C ASN A 239 -11.84 -16.79 -33.48
N TYR A 240 -12.67 -17.44 -32.66
CA TYR A 240 -12.71 -18.91 -32.62
C TYR A 240 -13.85 -19.50 -33.48
N PRO A 241 -13.63 -20.63 -34.17
CA PRO A 241 -14.60 -21.24 -35.09
C PRO A 241 -15.86 -21.80 -34.42
N TYR A 242 -15.95 -21.79 -33.10
CA TYR A 242 -17.06 -22.40 -32.35
C TYR A 242 -17.83 -21.36 -31.55
N ALA A 243 -19.17 -21.43 -31.66
CA ALA A 243 -20.12 -20.54 -30.99
C ALA A 243 -20.01 -20.57 -29.45
N ASP A 244 -19.41 -21.61 -28.89
CA ASP A 244 -19.33 -21.86 -27.44
C ASP A 244 -18.52 -20.78 -26.69
N PHE A 245 -17.57 -20.13 -27.36
CA PHE A 245 -16.81 -18.98 -26.82
C PHE A 245 -17.48 -17.62 -27.06
N GLY A 246 -18.66 -17.60 -27.70
CA GLY A 246 -19.39 -16.37 -28.03
C GLY A 246 -19.83 -15.54 -26.82
N TYR A 247 -19.83 -16.16 -25.63
CA TYR A 247 -20.13 -15.51 -24.34
C TYR A 247 -18.97 -15.66 -23.34
N GLY A 248 -17.74 -15.80 -23.83
CA GLY A 248 -16.53 -15.89 -23.03
C GLY A 248 -16.18 -17.30 -22.57
N VAL A 249 -15.01 -17.44 -21.94
CA VAL A 249 -14.48 -18.73 -21.48
C VAL A 249 -15.37 -19.35 -20.40
N TYR A 250 -16.04 -18.55 -19.57
CA TYR A 250 -16.99 -19.05 -18.58
C TYR A 250 -18.12 -19.86 -19.24
N SER A 251 -18.79 -19.29 -20.25
CA SER A 251 -19.88 -19.96 -20.95
C SER A 251 -19.38 -21.19 -21.72
N ALA A 252 -18.20 -21.11 -22.35
CA ALA A 252 -17.60 -22.26 -23.02
C ALA A 252 -17.31 -23.39 -22.03
N GLY A 253 -16.84 -23.06 -20.83
CA GLY A 253 -16.61 -23.98 -19.73
C GLY A 253 -17.87 -24.71 -19.27
N GLU A 254 -18.97 -23.98 -19.06
CA GLU A 254 -20.27 -24.58 -18.72
C GLU A 254 -20.75 -25.53 -19.81
N ILE A 255 -20.74 -25.10 -21.07
CA ILE A 255 -21.14 -25.92 -22.22
C ILE A 255 -20.26 -27.18 -22.29
N THR A 256 -18.96 -27.06 -22.06
CA THR A 256 -18.02 -28.20 -22.06
C THR A 256 -18.33 -29.20 -20.96
N MET A 257 -18.74 -28.76 -19.76
CA MET A 257 -19.19 -29.67 -18.69
C MET A 257 -20.48 -30.41 -19.06
N TYR A 258 -21.43 -29.73 -19.71
CA TYR A 258 -22.65 -30.35 -20.22
C TYR A 258 -22.35 -31.36 -21.33
N GLU A 259 -21.49 -31.01 -22.30
CA GLU A 259 -21.06 -31.90 -23.38
C GLU A 259 -20.32 -33.13 -22.82
N ALA A 260 -19.43 -32.96 -21.84
CA ALA A 260 -18.74 -34.08 -21.18
C ALA A 260 -19.72 -35.09 -20.57
N THR A 261 -20.77 -34.58 -19.93
CA THR A 261 -21.83 -35.40 -19.34
C THR A 261 -22.65 -36.09 -20.43
N ALA A 262 -22.99 -35.38 -21.51
CA ALA A 262 -23.74 -35.94 -22.63
C ALA A 262 -22.98 -37.07 -23.35
N ILE A 263 -21.69 -36.86 -23.65
CA ILE A 263 -20.79 -37.85 -24.27
C ILE A 263 -20.68 -39.12 -23.40
N PHE A 264 -20.76 -38.96 -22.09
CA PHE A 264 -20.76 -40.07 -21.16
C PHE A 264 -22.05 -40.90 -21.22
N TYR A 265 -23.23 -40.26 -21.25
CA TYR A 265 -24.52 -40.96 -21.14
C TYR A 265 -25.08 -41.45 -22.48
N GLU A 266 -24.80 -40.73 -23.56
CA GLU A 266 -25.22 -41.07 -24.91
C GLU A 266 -23.95 -41.16 -25.76
N LEU A 267 -23.80 -42.25 -26.51
CA LEU A 267 -22.65 -42.45 -27.38
C LEU A 267 -22.66 -41.35 -28.45
N SER A 268 -21.95 -40.26 -28.18
CA SER A 268 -21.93 -39.11 -29.05
C SER A 268 -21.20 -39.47 -30.34
N ASP A 269 -21.71 -39.00 -31.47
CA ASP A 269 -21.02 -38.98 -32.76
C ASP A 269 -19.53 -38.62 -32.59
N TYR A 270 -18.64 -39.27 -33.35
CA TYR A 270 -17.20 -38.96 -33.37
C TYR A 270 -16.94 -37.47 -33.64
N ALA A 271 -17.83 -36.82 -34.41
CA ALA A 271 -17.80 -35.37 -34.64
C ALA A 271 -18.02 -34.56 -33.34
N ALA A 272 -18.90 -35.00 -32.45
CA ALA A 272 -19.15 -34.35 -31.17
C ALA A 272 -17.96 -34.54 -30.19
N TRP A 273 -17.37 -35.73 -30.18
CA TRP A 273 -16.17 -36.00 -29.36
C TRP A 273 -14.96 -35.17 -29.81
N THR A 274 -14.71 -35.09 -31.13
CA THR A 274 -13.61 -34.26 -31.67
C THR A 274 -13.82 -32.78 -31.41
N LYS A 275 -15.07 -32.29 -31.52
CA LYS A 275 -15.44 -30.92 -31.11
C LYS A 275 -15.13 -30.69 -29.63
N PHE A 276 -15.55 -31.59 -28.75
CA PHE A 276 -15.33 -31.48 -27.30
C PHE A 276 -13.84 -31.38 -26.95
N ILE A 277 -12.98 -32.25 -27.49
CA ILE A 277 -11.53 -32.21 -27.23
C ILE A 277 -10.93 -30.90 -27.72
N PHE A 278 -11.35 -30.41 -28.88
CA PHE A 278 -10.90 -29.13 -29.41
C PHE A 278 -11.32 -27.94 -28.51
N VAL A 279 -12.56 -27.93 -28.02
CA VAL A 279 -13.05 -26.88 -27.11
C VAL A 279 -12.30 -26.95 -25.78
N ALA A 280 -12.12 -28.13 -25.19
CA ALA A 280 -11.42 -28.31 -23.92
C ALA A 280 -9.93 -27.88 -23.99
N THR A 281 -9.24 -28.20 -25.07
CA THR A 281 -7.85 -27.73 -25.32
C THR A 281 -7.79 -26.22 -25.59
N SER A 282 -8.83 -25.64 -26.14
CA SER A 282 -8.90 -24.19 -26.36
C SER A 282 -9.17 -23.44 -25.05
N ILE A 283 -9.97 -24.03 -24.14
CA ILE A 283 -10.16 -23.53 -22.78
C ILE A 283 -8.80 -23.45 -22.04
N ASP A 284 -7.98 -24.49 -22.14
CA ASP A 284 -6.61 -24.52 -21.58
C ASP A 284 -5.76 -23.33 -22.07
N HIS A 285 -5.77 -23.08 -23.39
CA HIS A 285 -5.06 -21.95 -23.99
C HIS A 285 -5.53 -20.59 -23.42
N TYR A 286 -6.85 -20.40 -23.27
CA TYR A 286 -7.37 -19.16 -22.71
C TYR A 286 -7.08 -18.99 -21.22
N TYR A 287 -7.06 -20.06 -20.44
CA TYR A 287 -6.61 -19.99 -19.05
C TYR A 287 -5.14 -19.58 -18.95
N SER A 288 -4.26 -20.10 -19.81
CA SER A 288 -2.87 -19.62 -19.90
C SER A 288 -2.79 -18.13 -20.24
N GLN A 289 -3.55 -17.65 -21.22
CA GLN A 289 -3.59 -16.22 -21.55
C GLN A 289 -4.09 -15.37 -20.37
N MET A 290 -5.13 -15.84 -19.66
CA MET A 290 -5.67 -15.16 -18.49
C MET A 290 -4.67 -15.13 -17.33
N ILE A 291 -3.90 -16.20 -17.10
CA ILE A 291 -2.83 -16.25 -16.10
C ILE A 291 -1.73 -15.23 -16.42
N ASP A 292 -1.32 -15.14 -17.68
CA ASP A 292 -0.31 -14.18 -18.14
C ASP A 292 -0.79 -12.74 -17.97
N GLU A 293 -2.05 -12.47 -18.33
CA GLU A 293 -2.69 -11.15 -18.18
C GLU A 293 -2.81 -10.74 -16.71
N VAL A 294 -3.28 -11.63 -15.83
CA VAL A 294 -3.34 -11.34 -14.38
C VAL A 294 -1.93 -11.10 -13.84
N ASN A 295 -0.93 -11.84 -14.29
CA ASN A 295 0.46 -11.65 -13.86
C ASN A 295 1.07 -10.33 -14.35
N SER A 296 0.83 -9.94 -15.60
CA SER A 296 1.36 -8.70 -16.18
C SER A 296 0.67 -7.47 -15.57
N TYR A 297 -0.66 -7.49 -15.50
CA TYR A 297 -1.47 -6.38 -15.00
C TYR A 297 -1.29 -6.17 -13.50
N SER A 298 -1.28 -7.24 -12.70
CA SER A 298 -1.02 -7.11 -11.25
C SER A 298 0.36 -6.53 -10.96
N LYS A 299 1.41 -6.93 -11.70
CA LYS A 299 2.75 -6.33 -11.61
C LYS A 299 2.70 -4.84 -11.97
N SER A 300 2.03 -4.49 -13.08
CA SER A 300 1.92 -3.10 -13.53
C SER A 300 1.18 -2.21 -12.51
N ILE A 301 0.11 -2.70 -11.88
CA ILE A 301 -0.60 -1.94 -10.84
C ILE A 301 0.30 -1.74 -9.63
N ILE A 302 0.96 -2.80 -9.16
CA ILE A 302 1.85 -2.71 -7.99
C ILE A 302 2.99 -1.72 -8.26
N ASP A 303 3.59 -1.77 -9.45
CA ASP A 303 4.66 -0.87 -9.85
C ASP A 303 4.17 0.59 -9.94
N SER A 304 2.98 0.80 -10.50
CA SER A 304 2.32 2.12 -10.50
C SER A 304 2.11 2.67 -9.09
N GLN A 305 1.68 1.84 -8.13
CA GLN A 305 1.53 2.27 -6.74
C GLN A 305 2.88 2.63 -6.11
N ILE A 306 3.93 1.85 -6.39
CA ILE A 306 5.29 2.12 -5.91
C ILE A 306 5.79 3.46 -6.47
N HIS A 307 5.59 3.74 -7.75
CA HIS A 307 5.92 5.03 -8.35
C HIS A 307 5.14 6.19 -7.73
N LEU A 308 3.86 5.99 -7.40
CA LEU A 308 3.04 7.00 -6.75
C LEU A 308 3.54 7.30 -5.31
N ILE A 309 3.92 6.27 -4.55
CA ILE A 309 4.57 6.43 -3.23
C ILE A 309 5.85 7.25 -3.36
N MET A 310 6.71 6.93 -4.34
CA MET A 310 7.94 7.68 -4.60
C MET A 310 7.66 9.16 -4.91
N ALA A 311 6.68 9.44 -5.78
CA ALA A 311 6.30 10.81 -6.12
C ALA A 311 5.83 11.60 -4.89
N ILE A 312 4.99 10.98 -4.04
CA ILE A 312 4.51 11.60 -2.80
C ILE A 312 5.64 11.84 -1.80
N LEU A 313 6.60 10.92 -1.70
CA LEU A 313 7.78 11.09 -0.87
C LEU A 313 8.66 12.26 -1.34
N ILE A 314 8.84 12.42 -2.65
CA ILE A 314 9.56 13.57 -3.23
C ILE A 314 8.83 14.88 -2.88
N VAL A 315 7.51 14.93 -3.05
CA VAL A 315 6.70 16.11 -2.69
C VAL A 315 6.84 16.44 -1.21
N PHE A 316 6.80 15.43 -0.33
CA PHE A 316 6.99 15.62 1.11
C PHE A 316 8.37 16.17 1.47
N ILE A 317 9.43 15.69 0.79
CA ILE A 317 10.79 16.23 0.95
C ILE A 317 10.85 17.70 0.53
N VAL A 318 10.26 18.05 -0.62
CA VAL A 318 10.22 19.44 -1.11
C VAL A 318 9.45 20.35 -0.14
N ILE A 319 8.30 19.90 0.39
CA ILE A 319 7.54 20.64 1.40
C ILE A 319 8.38 20.84 2.67
N SER A 320 9.07 19.79 3.13
CA SER A 320 9.91 19.84 4.33
C SER A 320 11.09 20.81 4.16
N LEU A 321 11.77 20.79 3.00
CA LEU A 321 12.82 21.74 2.66
C LEU A 321 12.29 23.18 2.60
N THR A 322 11.14 23.38 1.97
CA THR A 322 10.51 24.70 1.87
C THR A 322 10.14 25.24 3.25
N MET A 323 9.62 24.40 4.15
CA MET A 323 9.37 24.77 5.55
C MET A 323 10.67 25.13 6.27
N TYR A 324 11.73 24.33 6.09
CA TYR A 324 13.03 24.60 6.70
C TYR A 324 13.58 25.97 6.31
N PHE A 325 13.69 26.26 5.01
CA PHE A 325 14.22 27.53 4.53
C PHE A 325 13.28 28.72 4.79
N GLY A 326 11.98 28.55 4.52
CA GLY A 326 11.00 29.64 4.57
C GLY A 326 10.55 30.00 5.99
N MET A 327 10.29 28.99 6.83
CA MET A 327 9.75 29.20 8.18
C MET A 327 10.83 29.16 9.25
N TYR A 328 11.60 28.07 9.33
CA TYR A 328 12.52 27.83 10.44
C TYR A 328 13.76 28.71 10.37
N LEU A 329 14.46 28.70 9.24
CA LEU A 329 15.69 29.47 9.07
C LEU A 329 15.46 30.99 9.18
N ARG A 330 14.37 31.48 8.58
CA ARG A 330 13.97 32.90 8.73
C ARG A 330 13.65 33.25 10.18
N PHE A 331 13.04 32.33 10.93
CA PHE A 331 12.74 32.53 12.34
C PHE A 331 13.99 32.55 13.21
N PHE A 332 14.89 31.57 13.05
CA PHE A 332 16.17 31.57 13.76
C PHE A 332 17.00 32.82 13.48
N ARG A 333 16.97 33.35 12.24
CA ARG A 333 17.63 34.63 11.92
C ARG A 333 17.01 35.82 12.66
N LYS A 334 15.67 35.91 12.73
CA LYS A 334 14.97 36.97 13.47
C LYS A 334 15.23 36.89 14.98
N GLU A 335 15.19 35.68 15.54
CA GLU A 335 15.56 35.37 16.92
C GLU A 335 16.98 35.83 17.24
N LYS A 336 17.96 35.44 16.41
CA LYS A 336 19.35 35.88 16.56
C LYS A 336 19.49 37.40 16.53
N GLN A 337 18.81 38.09 15.62
CA GLN A 337 18.82 39.56 15.53
C GLN A 337 18.14 40.22 16.74
N TYR A 338 17.08 39.62 17.28
CA TYR A 338 16.41 40.12 18.47
C TYR A 338 17.32 40.00 19.70
N LEU A 339 17.96 38.85 19.88
CA LEU A 339 18.93 38.61 20.96
C LEU A 339 20.15 39.54 20.86
N THR A 340 20.69 39.80 19.67
CA THR A 340 21.80 40.75 19.52
C THR A 340 21.39 42.19 19.85
N LYS A 341 20.17 42.62 19.47
CA LYS A 341 19.64 43.94 19.85
C LYS A 341 19.47 44.07 21.35
N ILE A 342 18.87 43.08 22.00
CA ILE A 342 18.74 43.00 23.46
C ILE A 342 20.11 43.11 24.14
N ASN A 343 21.10 42.35 23.66
CA ASN A 343 22.45 42.39 24.22
C ASN A 343 23.13 43.76 24.01
N SER A 344 22.90 44.41 22.86
CA SER A 344 23.42 45.77 22.62
C SER A 344 22.81 46.81 23.54
N VAL A 345 21.51 46.75 23.81
CA VAL A 345 20.82 47.64 24.76
C VAL A 345 21.34 47.40 26.18
N MET A 346 21.54 46.14 26.56
CA MET A 346 22.09 45.77 27.87
C MET A 346 23.50 46.32 28.09
N LYS A 347 24.33 46.43 27.05
CA LYS A 347 25.67 47.06 27.14
C LYS A 347 25.65 48.58 27.31
N ILE A 348 24.54 49.24 26.98
CA ILE A 348 24.40 50.72 27.04
C ILE A 348 23.78 51.15 28.37
N MET A 349 23.06 50.26 29.06
CA MET A 349 22.57 50.50 30.42
C MET A 349 23.76 50.41 31.39
N PRO A 350 23.94 51.41 32.28
CA PRO A 350 25.05 51.44 33.25
C PRO A 350 24.98 50.32 34.28
#